data_AF-C4Z7L8-F1
#
_entry.id   AF-C4Z7L8-F1
#
_cell.length_a   1.000
_cell.length_b   1.000
_cell.length_c   1.000
_cell.angle_alpha   90.00
_cell.angle_beta   90.00
_cell.angle_gamma   90.00
#
_symmetry.space_group_name_H-M   'P 1'
#
loop_
_entity.id
_entity.type
_entity.pdbx_description
1 polymer ?
#
loop_
_entity_poly.entity_id
_entity_poly.type
_entity_poly.pdbx_seq_one_letter_code
_entity_poly.pdbx_strand_id
1 'polypeptide(L)' 'MYIAIPPKLCVSEFMSYLKGKSTLMLFDRHPEYRSKWGDRHFWARGYYVSTVGNVNEETVRKYIQEQEENDK' A
#
# COMPACT_ATOMS: atom_id res chain seq x y z
N MET A 1 0.80 -1.86 9.24
CA MET A 1 1.33 -2.71 8.16
C MET A 1 2.53 -2.00 7.56
N TYR A 2 3.63 -2.69 7.30
CA TYR A 2 4.79 -2.14 6.58
C TYR A 2 4.78 -2.75 5.17
N ILE A 3 4.77 -1.89 4.14
CA ILE A 3 4.50 -2.32 2.75
C ILE A 3 5.46 -1.58 1.83
N ALA A 4 6.16 -2.32 0.97
CA ALA A 4 6.85 -1.75 -0.18
C ALA A 4 5.88 -1.66 -1.37
N ILE A 5 5.52 -0.44 -1.77
CA ILE A 5 4.66 -0.18 -2.92
C ILE A 5 5.51 0.39 -4.05
N PRO A 6 5.49 -0.19 -5.26
CA PRO A 6 6.16 0.40 -6.41
C PRO A 6 5.70 1.85 -6.64
N PRO A 7 6.60 2.79 -6.94
CA PRO A 7 6.27 4.22 -7.03
C PRO A 7 5.27 4.55 -8.16
N LYS A 8 5.14 3.67 -9.16
CA LYS A 8 4.15 3.77 -10.24
C LYS A 8 2.71 3.50 -9.80
N LEU A 9 2.50 2.95 -8.61
CA LEU A 9 1.17 2.63 -8.08
C LEU A 9 0.76 3.68 -7.06
N CYS A 10 -0.49 4.15 -7.16
CA CYS A 10 -1.03 5.06 -6.18
C CYS A 10 -1.34 4.33 -4.86
N VAL A 11 -0.95 4.94 -3.73
CA VAL A 11 -1.24 4.40 -2.38
C VAL A 11 -2.74 4.22 -2.17
N SER A 12 -3.58 5.14 -2.66
CA SER A 12 -5.03 5.07 -2.49
C SER A 12 -5.65 3.91 -3.25
N GLU A 13 -5.19 3.64 -4.48
CA GLU A 13 -5.62 2.50 -5.28
C GLU A 13 -5.23 1.18 -4.62
N PHE A 14 -3.99 1.09 -4.13
CA PHE A 14 -3.52 -0.07 -3.38
C PHE A 14 -4.37 -0.31 -2.12
N MET A 15 -4.65 0.73 -1.34
CA MET A 15 -5.47 0.62 -0.12
C MET A 15 -6.92 0.25 -0.43
N SER A 16 -7.49 0.76 -1.53
CA SER A 16 -8.81 0.38 -2.01
C SER A 16 -8.87 -1.12 -2.34
N TYR A 17 -7.89 -1.61 -3.11
CA TYR A 17 -7.78 -3.02 -3.44
C TYR A 17 -7.62 -3.90 -2.20
N LEU A 18 -6.68 -3.55 -1.31
CA LEU A 18 -6.38 -4.32 -0.10
C LEU A 18 -7.59 -4.43 0.82
N LYS A 19 -8.25 -3.30 1.13
CA LYS A 19 -9.44 -3.28 2.00
C LYS A 19 -10.61 -3.99 1.34
N GLY A 20 -10.82 -3.81 0.04
CA GLY A 20 -11.91 -4.45 -0.72
C GLY A 20 -11.74 -5.98 -0.79
N LYS A 21 -10.59 -6.46 -1.26
CA LYS A 21 -10.32 -7.89 -1.41
C LYS A 21 -10.32 -8.64 -0.07
N SER A 22 -9.70 -8.07 0.96
CA SER A 22 -9.70 -8.68 2.30
C SER A 22 -11.12 -8.81 2.87
N THR A 23 -11.98 -7.81 2.66
CA THR A 23 -13.39 -7.86 3.07
C THR A 23 -14.13 -9.01 2.37
N LEU A 24 -13.94 -9.17 1.06
CA LEU A 24 -14.55 -10.26 0.30
C LEU A 24 -14.08 -11.63 0.80
N MET A 25 -12.76 -11.81 0.96
CA MET A 25 -12.18 -13.07 1.44
C MET A 25 -12.63 -13.41 2.86
N LEU A 26 -12.80 -12.40 3.73
CA LEU A 26 -13.29 -12.59 5.09
C LEU A 26 -14.74 -13.11 5.08
N PHE A 27 -15.64 -12.46 4.34
CA PHE A 27 -17.06 -12.85 4.31
C PHE A 27 -17.35 -14.10 3.48
N ASP A 28 -16.40 -14.54 2.66
CA ASP A 28 -16.43 -15.84 1.98
C ASP A 28 -16.04 -16.97 2.95
N ARG A 29 -14.97 -16.77 3.74
CA ARG A 29 -14.49 -17.75 4.73
C ARG A 29 -15.33 -17.80 5.99
N HIS A 30 -15.89 -16.66 6.42
CA HIS A 30 -16.64 -16.49 7.66
C HIS A 30 -17.99 -15.80 7.39
N PRO A 31 -18.96 -16.51 6.79
CA PRO A 31 -20.28 -15.95 6.49
C PRO A 31 -21.03 -15.47 7.74
N GLU A 32 -20.74 -16.05 8.91
CA GLU A 32 -21.32 -15.70 10.20
C GLU A 32 -21.14 -14.22 10.57
N TYR A 33 -20.11 -13.55 10.04
CA TYR A 33 -19.87 -12.13 10.31
C TYR A 33 -20.76 -11.18 9.51
N ARG A 34 -21.43 -11.64 8.44
CA ARG A 34 -22.33 -10.78 7.64
C ARG A 34 -23.51 -10.25 8.44
N SER A 35 -24.02 -11.07 9.38
CA SER A 35 -25.14 -10.70 10.24
C SER A 35 -24.78 -9.58 11.23
N LYS A 36 -23.51 -9.53 11.66
CA LYS A 36 -23.02 -8.59 12.68
C LYS A 36 -22.58 -7.25 12.11
N TRP A 37 -21.99 -7.24 10.91
CA TRP A 37 -21.35 -6.05 10.33
C TRP A 37 -22.03 -5.57 9.04
N GLY A 38 -23.15 -6.19 8.67
CA GLY A 38 -23.86 -5.92 7.42
C GLY A 38 -23.14 -6.46 6.20
N ASP A 39 -23.79 -6.34 5.04
CA ASP A 39 -23.21 -6.77 3.78
C ASP A 39 -22.10 -5.81 3.33
N ARG A 40 -20.86 -6.32 3.28
CA ARG A 40 -19.70 -5.73 2.59
C ARG A 40 -19.01 -4.51 3.25
N HIS A 41 -19.33 -4.17 4.50
CA HIS A 41 -18.67 -3.09 5.23
C HIS A 41 -17.89 -3.59 6.45
N PHE A 42 -16.65 -4.03 6.23
CA PHE A 42 -15.78 -4.51 7.31
C PHE A 42 -14.81 -3.44 7.83
N TRP A 43 -14.17 -2.69 6.93
CA TRP A 43 -13.22 -1.65 7.29
C TRP A 43 -13.87 -0.27 7.46
N ALA A 44 -13.30 0.56 8.33
CA ALA A 44 -13.62 1.99 8.36
C ALA A 44 -13.35 2.65 7.00
N ARG A 45 -14.05 3.75 6.67
CA ARG A 45 -13.88 4.44 5.38
C ARG A 45 -12.45 4.96 5.17
N GLY A 46 -11.87 5.57 6.20
CA GLY A 46 -10.52 6.13 6.16
C GLY A 46 -9.39 5.09 6.23
N TYR A 47 -8.17 5.58 6.04
CA TYR A 47 -6.92 4.87 6.35
C TYR A 47 -5.85 5.91 6.68
N TYR A 48 -4.86 5.52 7.49
CA TYR A 48 -3.68 6.34 7.78
C TYR A 48 -2.47 5.76 7.06
N VAL A 49 -1.62 6.63 6.52
CA VAL A 49 -0.36 6.25 5.88
C VAL A 49 0.73 7.24 6.26
N SER A 50 1.93 6.73 6.49
CA SER A 50 3.15 7.49 6.66
C SER A 50 4.26 6.82 5.86
N THR A 51 5.14 7.61 5.27
CA THR A 51 6.30 7.10 4.52
C THR A 51 7.43 6.75 5.48
N VAL A 52 8.18 5.70 5.14
CA VAL A 52 9.39 5.29 5.85
C VAL A 52 10.45 4.99 4.80
N GLY A 53 11.63 5.57 4.93
CA GLY A 53 12.73 5.35 4.00
C GLY A 53 14.10 5.62 4.63
N ASN A 54 15.09 4.83 4.21
CA ASN A 54 16.50 4.96 4.60
C ASN A 54 17.31 5.72 3.52
N VAL A 55 16.70 6.66 2.81
CA VAL A 55 17.41 7.43 1.77
C VAL A 55 18.13 8.59 2.45
N ASN A 56 19.46 8.53 2.46
CA ASN A 56 20.33 9.61 2.93
C ASN A 56 20.91 10.40 1.74
N GLU A 57 21.49 11.57 2.02
CA GLU A 57 22.10 12.44 0.99
C GLU A 57 23.13 11.69 0.13
N GLU A 58 23.90 10.80 0.75
CA GLU A 58 24.92 9.99 0.06
C GLU A 58 24.31 9.08 -1.00
N THR A 59 23.19 8.42 -0.68
CA THR A 59 22.46 7.56 -1.63
C THR A 59 21.98 8.35 -2.84
N VAL A 60 21.49 9.58 -2.61
CA VAL A 60 21.03 10.46 -3.70
C VAL A 60 22.22 10.93 -4.56
N ARG A 61 23.31 11.36 -3.93
CA ARG A 61 24.50 11.83 -4.65
C ARG A 61 25.11 10.72 -5.51
N LYS A 62 25.21 9.50 -4.97
CA LYS A 62 25.67 8.32 -5.71
C LYS A 62 24.79 8.02 -6.92
N TYR A 63 23.47 8.04 -6.76
CA TYR A 63 22.52 7.82 -7.85
C TYR A 63 22.71 8.83 -8.99
N ILE A 64 22.90 10.12 -8.69
CA ILE A 64 23.11 11.16 -9.71
C ILE A 64 24.43 10.92 -10.48
N GLN A 65 25.52 10.66 -9.77
CA GLN A 65 26.83 10.41 -10.39
C GLN A 65 26.80 9.20 -11.33
N GLU A 66 26.19 8.09 -10.89
CA GLU A 66 26.05 6.89 -11.71
C GLU A 66 25.18 7.12 -12.96
N GLN A 67 24.14 7.96 -12.87
CA GLN A 67 23.34 8.31 -14.04
C GLN A 67 24.14 9.15 -15.05
N GLU A 68 24.89 10.16 -14.58
CA GLU A 68 25.73 11.01 -15.45
C GLU A 68 26.84 10.24 -16.16
N GLU A 69 27.39 9.19 -15.55
CA GLU A 69 28.39 8.32 -16.19
C GLU A 69 27.79 7.39 -17.24
N ASN A 70 26.58 6.87 -17.01
CA ASN A 70 25.91 5.97 -17.96
C ASN A 70 25.37 6.70 -19.20
N ASP A 71 25.09 8.00 -19.09
CA ASP A 71 24.60 8.84 -20.20
C ASP A 71 25.72 9.38 -21.11
N LYS A 72 27.00 9.12 -20.79
CA LYS A 72 28.18 9.47 -21.61
C LYS A 72 28.51 8.40 -22.64
#